data_AF-A0A957MR77-F1
#
_entry.id   AF-A0A957MR77-F1
#
_cell.length_a   1.000
_cell.length_b   1.000
_cell.length_c   1.000
_cell.angle_alpha   90.00
_cell.angle_beta   90.00
_cell.angle_gamma   90.00
#
_symmetry.space_group_name_H-M   'P 1'
#
loop_
_entity.id
_entity.type
_entity.pdbx_description
1 polymer ?
#
loop_
_entity_poly.entity_id
_entity_poly.type
_entity_poly.pdbx_seq_one_letter_code
_entity_poly.pdbx_strand_id
1 'polypeptide(L)'
;HEEDVDYLVLSMRAVPLIDLSGIEALHSLHDSMAAQGKTLMLAAVHPKVMRMLERAGLDVIIGKENFFWSADRAILVAESQHEHGKQQPVDEIESATTVEPMAMPI
;
A
#
# COMPACT_ATOMS: atom_id res chain seq x y z
N HIS A 1 19.04 1.42 10.13
CA HIS A 1 18.04 0.38 9.85
C HIS A 1 16.69 1.00 10.09
N GLU A 2 16.18 1.68 9.07
CA GLU A 2 14.78 2.08 9.03
C GLU A 2 14.09 0.90 8.34
N GLU A 3 13.12 0.29 9.00
CA GLU A 3 12.40 -0.85 8.42
C GLU A 3 11.54 -0.33 7.28
N ASP A 4 11.68 -0.91 6.09
CA ASP A 4 10.95 -0.49 4.90
C ASP A 4 9.51 -1.05 4.99
N VAL A 5 8.63 -0.26 5.61
CA VAL A 5 7.24 -0.63 5.89
C VAL A 5 6.35 -0.16 4.74
N ASP A 6 6.05 -1.06 3.81
CA ASP A 6 5.17 -0.83 2.66
C ASP A 6 3.68 -0.69 3.06
N TYR A 7 3.28 -1.32 4.18
CA TYR A 7 1.87 -1.45 4.60
C TYR A 7 1.64 -1.10 6.08
N LEU A 8 0.60 -0.31 6.37
CA LEU A 8 0.11 -0.07 7.73
C LEU A 8 -1.28 -0.67 7.92
N VAL A 9 -1.39 -1.69 8.77
CA VAL A 9 -2.68 -2.27 9.18
C VAL A 9 -3.16 -1.60 10.48
N LEU A 10 -4.18 -0.73 10.38
CA LEU A 10 -4.79 -0.07 11.54
C LEU A 10 -6.04 -0.83 12.02
N SER A 11 -5.97 -1.40 13.22
CA SER A 11 -7.10 -2.10 13.85
C SER A 11 -8.07 -1.13 14.51
N MET A 12 -9.24 -0.96 13.88
CA MET A 12 -10.34 -0.10 14.34
C MET A 12 -11.31 -0.82 15.29
N ARG A 13 -10.99 -2.03 15.76
CA ARG A 13 -11.86 -2.86 16.63
C ARG A 13 -12.31 -2.14 17.91
N ALA A 14 -11.44 -1.31 18.48
CA ALA A 14 -11.70 -0.54 19.71
C ALA A 14 -12.40 0.81 19.44
N VAL A 15 -12.76 1.12 18.19
CA VAL A 15 -13.30 2.42 17.75
C VAL A 15 -14.76 2.23 17.29
N PRO A 16 -15.75 2.31 18.21
CA PRO A 16 -17.16 2.09 17.87
C PRO A 16 -17.83 3.29 17.17
N LEU A 17 -17.22 4.47 17.28
CA LEU A 17 -17.70 5.76 16.77
C LEU A 17 -16.51 6.58 16.26
N ILE A 18 -16.76 7.48 15.32
CA ILE A 18 -15.80 8.47 14.81
C ILE A 18 -16.54 9.79 14.58
N ASP A 19 -15.86 10.91 14.78
CA ASP A 19 -16.34 12.26 14.51
C ASP A 19 -15.67 12.84 13.26
N LEU A 20 -15.85 14.13 12.97
CA LEU A 20 -15.20 14.79 11.84
C LEU A 20 -13.67 14.82 12.00
N SER A 21 -13.16 15.14 13.20
CA SER A 21 -11.71 15.27 13.42
C SER A 21 -10.99 13.93 13.27
N GLY A 22 -11.61 12.82 13.70
CA GLY A 22 -11.09 11.47 13.44
C GLY A 22 -11.07 11.08 11.96
N ILE A 23 -12.03 11.54 11.15
CA ILE A 23 -12.05 11.32 9.69
C ILE A 23 -10.93 12.13 9.02
N GLU A 24 -10.75 13.40 9.39
CA GLU A 24 -9.66 14.25 8.90
C GLU A 24 -8.28 13.68 9.27
N ALA A 25 -8.14 13.13 10.48
CA ALA A 25 -6.92 12.45 10.91
C ALA A 25 -6.63 11.18 10.10
N LEU A 26 -7.64 10.36 9.76
CA LEU A 26 -7.48 9.19 8.90
C LEU A 26 -7.15 9.57 7.45
N HIS A 27 -7.73 10.65 6.91
CA HIS A 27 -7.41 11.16 5.58
C HIS A 27 -5.96 11.68 5.52
N SER A 28 -5.55 12.46 6.52
CA SER A 28 -4.16 12.94 6.65
C SER A 28 -3.15 11.79 6.78
N LEU A 29 -3.50 10.75 7.57
CA LEU A 29 -2.70 9.52 7.65
C LEU A 29 -2.57 8.84 6.28
N HIS A 30 -3.70 8.61 5.59
CA HIS A 30 -3.71 8.04 4.23
C HIS A 30 -2.77 8.81 3.29
N ASP A 31 -2.94 10.13 3.20
CA ASP A 31 -2.16 10.96 2.28
C ASP A 31 -0.66 10.94 2.62
N SER A 32 -0.31 10.94 3.91
CA SER A 32 1.07 10.84 4.38
C SER A 32 1.73 9.49 4.03
N MET A 33 0.95 8.40 3.95
CA MET A 33 1.43 7.08 3.54
C MET A 33 1.54 7.00 2.01
N ALA A 34 0.51 7.43 1.29
CA ALA A 34 0.47 7.43 -0.17
C ALA A 34 1.60 8.28 -0.77
N ALA A 35 1.93 9.42 -0.16
CA ALA A 35 3.08 10.26 -0.54
C ALA A 35 4.45 9.57 -0.38
N GLN A 36 4.52 8.49 0.41
CA GLN A 36 5.71 7.63 0.57
C GLN A 36 5.63 6.34 -0.27
N GLY A 37 4.59 6.16 -1.10
CA GLY A 37 4.34 4.91 -1.83
C GLY A 37 3.76 3.78 -0.96
N LYS A 38 3.33 4.07 0.27
CA LYS A 38 2.87 3.09 1.27
C LYS A 38 1.35 3.01 1.35
N THR A 39 0.83 1.85 1.71
CA THR A 39 -0.62 1.57 1.72
C THR A 39 -1.19 1.53 3.15
N LEU A 40 -2.27 2.27 3.39
CA LEU A 40 -3.06 2.19 4.62
C LEU A 40 -4.19 1.16 4.48
N MET A 41 -4.27 0.22 5.41
CA MET A 41 -5.32 -0.81 5.48
C MET A 41 -6.09 -0.68 6.80
N LEU A 42 -7.43 -0.68 6.73
CA LEU A 42 -8.28 -0.56 7.91
C LEU A 42 -8.94 -1.91 8.26
N ALA A 43 -8.68 -2.40 9.47
CA ALA A 43 -9.13 -3.71 9.93
C ALA A 43 -10.18 -3.61 11.04
N ALA A 44 -11.20 -4.48 11.02
CA ALA A 44 -12.27 -4.59 12.01
C ALA A 44 -13.03 -3.28 12.27
N VAL A 45 -13.27 -2.49 11.21
CA VAL A 45 -14.01 -1.22 11.28
C VAL A 45 -15.45 -1.46 11.73
N HIS A 46 -15.88 -0.77 12.79
CA HIS A 46 -17.25 -0.89 13.29
C HIS A 46 -18.27 -0.34 12.27
N PRO A 47 -19.44 -0.98 12.02
CA PRO A 47 -20.36 -0.54 10.96
C PRO A 47 -20.91 0.89 11.09
N LYS A 48 -20.89 1.50 12.29
CA LYS A 48 -21.21 2.93 12.45
C LYS A 48 -20.09 3.83 11.93
N VAL A 49 -18.83 3.45 12.15
CA VAL A 49 -17.65 4.14 11.62
C VAL A 49 -17.59 4.00 10.12
N MET A 50 -17.80 2.79 9.58
CA MET A 50 -17.80 2.55 8.13
C MET A 50 -18.78 3.48 7.40
N ARG A 51 -20.02 3.61 7.88
CA ARG A 51 -21.01 4.53 7.31
C ARG A 51 -20.61 6.01 7.39
N MET A 52 -19.77 6.41 8.34
CA MET A 52 -19.24 7.77 8.41
C MET A 52 -18.11 7.98 7.39
N LEU A 53 -17.24 6.98 7.19
CA LEU A 53 -16.21 6.98 6.14
C LEU A 53 -16.84 7.02 4.75
N GLU A 54 -17.85 6.18 4.49
CA GLU A 54 -18.66 6.16 3.25
C GLU A 54 -19.31 7.52 2.96
N ARG A 55 -19.90 8.15 3.98
CA ARG A 55 -20.52 9.49 3.85
C ARG A 55 -19.51 10.60 3.59
N ALA A 56 -18.25 10.42 4.02
CA ALA A 56 -17.15 11.34 3.74
C ALA A 56 -16.43 11.01 2.42
N GLY A 57 -16.76 9.90 1.75
CA GLY A 57 -16.06 9.39 0.57
C GLY A 57 -14.67 8.80 0.85
N LEU A 58 -14.27 8.69 2.13
CA LEU A 58 -12.94 8.25 2.53
C LEU A 58 -12.72 6.75 2.26
N ASP A 59 -13.79 5.96 2.16
CA ASP A 59 -13.73 4.55 1.71
C ASP A 59 -13.33 4.41 0.24
N VAL A 60 -13.70 5.37 -0.61
CA VAL A 60 -13.30 5.42 -2.02
C VAL A 60 -11.87 5.94 -2.16
N ILE A 61 -11.48 6.93 -1.34
CA ILE A 61 -10.13 7.52 -1.35
C ILE A 61 -9.08 6.48 -0.90
N ILE A 62 -9.34 5.75 0.18
CA ILE A 62 -8.45 4.69 0.70
C ILE A 62 -8.45 3.43 -0.21
N GLY A 63 -9.47 3.24 -1.05
CA GLY A 63 -9.73 2.00 -1.79
C GLY A 63 -10.49 0.99 -0.95
N LYS A 64 -11.57 0.42 -1.50
CA LYS A 64 -12.48 -0.47 -0.75
C LYS A 64 -11.85 -1.84 -0.46
N GLU A 65 -10.90 -2.24 -1.29
CA GLU A 65 -10.03 -3.41 -1.14
C GLU A 65 -9.15 -3.35 0.12
N ASN A 66 -8.90 -2.15 0.66
CA ASN A 66 -8.07 -1.95 1.85
C ASN A 66 -8.87 -2.01 3.17
N PHE A 67 -10.14 -2.43 3.13
CA PHE A 67 -11.01 -2.62 4.29
C PHE A 67 -11.24 -4.10 4.61
N PHE A 68 -10.88 -4.51 5.83
CA PHE A 68 -10.88 -5.92 6.25
C PHE A 68 -11.71 -6.16 7.51
N TRP A 69 -12.33 -7.34 7.60
CA TRP A 69 -13.10 -7.74 8.78
C TRP A 69 -12.22 -8.14 9.98
N SER A 70 -10.96 -8.52 9.74
CA SER A 70 -9.94 -8.79 10.77
C SER A 70 -8.56 -8.27 10.35
N ALA A 71 -7.67 -8.11 11.34
CA ALA A 71 -6.28 -7.77 11.11
C ALA A 71 -5.54 -8.94 10.42
N ASP A 72 -5.83 -10.18 10.80
CA ASP A 72 -5.22 -11.39 10.21
C ASP A 72 -5.42 -11.44 8.70
N ARG A 73 -6.61 -11.05 8.21
CA ARG A 73 -6.86 -11.00 6.76
C ARG A 73 -6.13 -9.84 6.08
N ALA A 74 -5.99 -8.69 6.74
CA ALA A 74 -5.23 -7.56 6.21
C ALA A 74 -3.74 -7.89 6.11
N ILE A 75 -3.17 -8.53 7.14
CA ILE A 75 -1.77 -8.98 7.19
C ILE A 75 -1.48 -9.94 6.03
N LEU A 76 -2.29 -11.00 5.85
CA LEU A 76 -2.11 -11.96 4.76
C LEU A 76 -2.17 -11.31 3.36
N VAL A 77 -2.93 -10.22 3.19
CA VAL A 77 -2.98 -9.48 1.92
C VAL A 77 -1.76 -8.58 1.77
N ALA A 78 -1.32 -7.90 2.83
CA ALA A 78 -0.10 -7.09 2.84
C ALA A 78 1.14 -7.94 2.53
N GLU A 79 1.32 -9.07 3.20
CA GLU A 79 2.41 -10.03 2.96
C GLU A 79 2.42 -10.49 1.50
N SER A 80 1.25 -10.92 1.00
CA SER A 80 1.12 -11.35 -0.39
C SER A 80 1.49 -10.24 -1.39
N GLN A 81 1.03 -9.00 -1.18
CA GLN A 81 1.36 -7.91 -2.09
C GLN A 81 2.83 -7.48 -2.00
N HIS A 82 3.44 -7.49 -0.81
CA HIS A 82 4.88 -7.25 -0.59
C HIS A 82 5.73 -8.24 -1.39
N GLU A 83 5.39 -9.54 -1.36
CA GLU A 83 6.09 -10.57 -2.13
C GLU A 83 6.01 -10.34 -3.65
N HIS A 84 4.84 -9.92 -4.17
CA HIS A 84 4.70 -9.59 -5.60
C HIS A 84 5.44 -8.29 -5.97
N GLY A 85 5.52 -7.31 -5.07
CA GLY A 85 6.30 -6.07 -5.28
C GLY A 85 7.81 -6.30 -5.39
N LYS A 86 8.33 -7.40 -4.84
CA LYS A 86 9.75 -7.79 -4.93
C LYS A 86 10.15 -8.41 -6.28
N GLN A 87 9.22 -8.60 -7.22
CA GLN A 87 9.53 -9.05 -8.58
C GLN A 87 9.74 -7.88 -9.55
N GLN A 88 10.87 -7.19 -9.38
CA GLN A 88 11.47 -6.31 -10.40
C GLN A 88 12.89 -6.81 -10.76
N PRO A 89 13.41 -6.46 -11.95
CA PRO A 89 13.83 -7.47 -12.92
C PRO A 89 15.25 -8.00 -12.74
N VAL A 90 15.44 -9.21 -13.29
CA VAL A 90 16.68 -9.94 -13.61
C VAL A 90 18.01 -9.17 -13.44
N ASP A 91 18.89 -9.78 -12.65
CA ASP A 91 20.32 -9.49 -12.57
C ASP A 91 21.05 -9.57 -13.93
N GLU A 92 22.31 -9.13 -13.90
CA GLU A 92 23.35 -9.25 -14.93
C GLU A 92 23.39 -8.19 -16.03
N ILE A 93 23.83 -7.01 -15.59
CA ILE A 93 24.74 -6.15 -16.35
C ILE A 93 26.10 -6.86 -16.52
N GLU A 94 26.19 -7.91 -17.34
CA GLU A 94 27.47 -8.47 -17.81
C GLU A 94 27.44 -8.83 -19.31
N SER A 95 27.73 -7.84 -20.16
CA SER A 95 28.71 -7.98 -21.25
C SER A 95 28.87 -6.65 -22.00
N ALA A 96 29.63 -5.72 -21.42
CA ALA A 96 30.16 -4.57 -22.15
C ALA A 96 31.61 -4.86 -22.56
N THR A 97 31.81 -5.38 -23.76
CA THR A 97 33.12 -5.33 -24.44
C THR A 97 32.94 -4.84 -25.88
N THR A 98 33.51 -3.66 -26.16
CA THR A 98 33.49 -2.97 -27.45
C THR A 98 34.84 -3.12 -28.17
N VAL A 99 34.83 -3.64 -29.40
CA VAL A 99 35.72 -3.36 -30.57
C VAL A 99 35.25 -4.21 -31.77
N GLU A 100 35.35 -3.85 -33.04
CA GLU A 100 35.43 -2.55 -33.75
C GLU A 100 34.89 -2.77 -35.19
N PRO A 101 34.44 -1.73 -35.93
CA PRO A 101 33.81 -1.92 -37.24
C PRO A 101 34.84 -1.94 -38.39
N MET A 102 34.77 -2.92 -39.31
CA MET A 102 35.04 -2.73 -40.76
C MET A 102 34.96 -4.02 -41.60
N ALA A 103 34.90 -3.82 -42.93
CA ALA A 103 35.10 -4.77 -44.03
C ALA A 103 33.92 -5.68 -44.45
N MET A 104 33.16 -5.18 -45.43
CA MET A 104 32.56 -6.01 -46.48
C MET A 104 33.62 -6.25 -47.57
N PRO A 105 33.93 -7.51 -47.88
CA PRO A 105 33.72 -8.02 -49.24
C PRO A 105 33.04 -9.42 -49.19
N ILE A 106 32.51 -10.01 -50.26
CA ILE A 106 32.79 -9.89 -51.70
C ILE A 106 31.47 -9.82 -52.48
#